data_AF-A0A1S2VDL6-F1
#
_entry.id   AF-A0A1S2VDL6-F1
#
_cell.length_a   1.000
_cell.length_b   1.000
_cell.length_c   1.000
_cell.angle_alpha   90.00
_cell.angle_beta   90.00
_cell.angle_gamma   90.00
#
_symmetry.space_group_name_H-M   'P 1'
#
loop_
_entity.id
_entity.type
_entity.pdbx_description
1 polymer ?
#
loop_
_entity_poly.entity_id
_entity_poly.type
_entity_poly.pdbx_seq_one_letter_code
_entity_poly.pdbx_strand_id
1 'polypeptide(L)'
;MNLELHLYPAERLALAEFLKRHLQYIYVTETRKLTIEVLVLQEYVQQRSAWNLESWHRKRHNKRFRFKIRLVVAKVLHQLMQRVPLSVAEQSFLNQLDIALVNLGNRPLSVYQVILSQLPAIVKSQLQDDISRQDPPVGLDQ
;
A
#
# COMPACT_ATOMS: atom_id res chain seq x y z
N MET A 1 -7.23 11.49 2.88
CA MET A 1 -8.06 11.38 1.67
C MET A 1 -8.32 9.90 1.35
N ASN A 2 -9.56 9.52 1.03
CA ASN A 2 -9.92 8.14 0.69
C ASN A 2 -10.17 8.00 -0.81
N LEU A 3 -9.75 6.87 -1.38
CA LEU A 3 -10.03 6.43 -2.74
C LEU A 3 -11.18 5.40 -2.69
N GLU A 4 -12.17 5.57 -3.56
CA GLU A 4 -13.28 4.62 -3.71
C GLU A 4 -13.03 3.73 -4.92
N LEU A 5 -13.04 2.42 -4.70
CA LEU A 5 -12.84 1.36 -5.68
C LEU A 5 -14.15 0.58 -5.85
N HIS A 6 -14.44 0.15 -7.07
CA HIS A 6 -15.59 -0.70 -7.37
C HIS A 6 -15.11 -2.11 -7.70
N LEU A 7 -15.09 -2.98 -6.69
CA LEU A 7 -14.45 -4.30 -6.78
C LEU A 7 -15.47 -5.43 -6.83
N TYR A 8 -15.19 -6.45 -7.63
CA TYR A 8 -15.80 -7.76 -7.49
C TYR A 8 -15.29 -8.48 -6.23
N PRO A 9 -16.02 -9.49 -5.72
CA PRO A 9 -15.56 -10.27 -4.57
C PRO A 9 -14.17 -10.90 -4.79
N ALA A 10 -13.90 -11.42 -5.98
CA ALA A 10 -12.62 -12.04 -6.32
C ALA A 10 -11.44 -11.05 -6.19
N GLU A 11 -11.58 -9.83 -6.68
CA GLU A 11 -10.54 -8.78 -6.59
C GLU A 11 -10.29 -8.37 -5.14
N ARG A 12 -11.34 -8.30 -4.33
CA ARG A 12 -11.22 -7.98 -2.91
C ARG A 12 -10.52 -9.09 -2.13
N LEU A 13 -10.81 -10.35 -2.45
CA LEU A 13 -10.14 -11.52 -1.86
C LEU A 13 -8.68 -11.58 -2.31
N ALA A 14 -8.41 -11.31 -3.59
CA ALA A 14 -7.06 -11.24 -4.15
C ALA A 14 -6.18 -10.21 -3.40
N LEU A 15 -6.72 -9.03 -3.09
CA LEU A 15 -6.02 -8.05 -2.25
C LEU A 15 -5.68 -8.63 -0.85
N ALA A 16 -6.57 -9.42 -0.26
CA ALA A 16 -6.33 -10.02 1.04
C ALA A 16 -5.22 -11.07 0.99
N GLU A 17 -5.27 -11.94 -0.01
CA GLU A 17 -4.26 -12.97 -0.25
C GLU A 17 -2.90 -12.36 -0.55
N PHE A 18 -2.87 -11.31 -1.39
CA PHE A 18 -1.69 -10.52 -1.68
C PHE A 18 -1.04 -10.00 -0.40
N LEU A 19 -1.81 -9.30 0.44
CA LEU A 19 -1.29 -8.72 1.69
C LEU A 19 -0.85 -9.79 2.68
N LYS A 20 -1.60 -10.88 2.82
CA LYS A 20 -1.22 -11.99 3.68
C LYS A 20 0.13 -12.56 3.24
N ARG A 21 0.29 -12.89 1.96
CA ARG A 21 1.52 -13.46 1.40
C ARG A 21 2.70 -12.50 1.53
N HIS A 22 2.49 -11.22 1.20
CA HIS A 22 3.55 -10.22 1.20
C HIS A 22 4.02 -9.89 2.63
N LEU A 23 3.10 -9.69 3.58
CA LEU A 23 3.46 -9.43 4.97
C LEU A 23 4.05 -10.65 5.66
N GLN A 24 3.51 -11.86 5.43
CA GLN A 24 4.09 -13.09 5.98
C GLN A 24 5.54 -13.30 5.51
N TYR A 25 5.83 -13.06 4.24
CA TYR A 25 7.20 -13.13 3.72
C TYR A 25 8.14 -12.19 4.47
N ILE A 26 7.69 -10.96 4.73
CA ILE A 26 8.50 -9.95 5.43
C ILE A 26 8.76 -10.35 6.89
N TYR A 27 7.77 -10.89 7.61
CA TYR A 27 7.95 -11.34 8.99
C TYR A 27 8.91 -12.53 9.12
N VAL A 28 8.90 -13.45 8.15
CA VAL A 28 9.77 -14.63 8.17
C VAL A 28 11.23 -14.26 7.86
N THR A 29 11.46 -13.23 7.04
CA THR A 29 12.81 -12.71 6.77
C THR A 29 13.20 -11.65 7.81
N GLU A 30 13.55 -12.08 9.03
CA GLU A 30 13.88 -11.26 10.22
C GLU A 30 15.00 -10.20 10.06
N THR A 31 15.54 -9.96 8.87
CA THR A 31 16.75 -9.14 8.64
C THR A 31 16.60 -8.00 7.65
N ARG A 32 15.42 -7.79 7.04
CA ARG A 32 15.25 -6.67 6.10
C ARG A 32 14.65 -5.45 6.79
N LYS A 33 15.38 -4.33 6.72
CA LYS A 33 14.93 -2.98 7.09
C LYS A 33 13.46 -2.81 6.69
N LEU A 34 12.59 -2.66 7.70
CA LEU A 34 11.17 -2.37 7.49
C LEU A 34 11.07 -1.08 6.68
N THR A 35 10.70 -1.19 5.41
CA THR A 35 10.49 0.01 4.59
C THR A 35 9.19 0.68 4.99
N ILE A 36 9.08 1.97 4.70
CA ILE A 36 7.91 2.76 5.06
C ILE A 36 6.64 2.18 4.40
N GLU A 37 6.76 1.63 3.19
CA GLU A 37 5.67 0.93 2.51
C GLU A 37 5.12 -0.23 3.33
N VAL A 38 6.00 -1.04 3.92
CA VAL A 38 5.60 -2.18 4.75
C VAL A 38 4.89 -1.73 6.00
N LEU A 39 5.40 -0.70 6.69
CA LEU A 39 4.78 -0.15 7.89
C LEU A 39 3.37 0.38 7.61
N VAL A 40 3.18 1.08 6.49
CA VAL A 40 1.86 1.56 6.05
C VAL A 40 0.89 0.40 5.80
N LEU A 41 1.35 -0.67 5.15
CA LEU A 41 0.50 -1.84 4.88
C LEU A 41 0.18 -2.62 6.16
N GLN A 42 1.15 -2.75 7.07
CA GLN A 42 0.96 -3.39 8.36
C GLN A 42 -0.08 -2.64 9.20
N GLU A 43 0.06 -1.32 9.33
CA GLU A 43 -0.92 -0.47 10.02
C GLU A 43 -2.30 -0.63 9.39
N TYR A 44 -2.38 -0.64 8.05
CA TYR A 44 -3.63 -0.81 7.33
C TYR A 44 -4.31 -2.17 7.62
N VAL A 45 -3.53 -3.25 7.69
CA VAL A 45 -4.06 -4.59 8.00
C VAL A 45 -4.50 -4.66 9.47
N GLN A 46 -3.72 -4.12 10.41
CA GLN A 46 -4.03 -4.10 11.84
C GLN A 46 -5.31 -3.30 12.15
N GLN A 47 -5.53 -2.16 11.49
CA GLN A 47 -6.73 -1.34 11.67
C GLN A 47 -8.01 -1.99 11.12
N ARG A 48 -7.88 -2.95 10.22
CA ARG A 48 -9.00 -3.71 9.63
C ARG A 48 -9.17 -5.00 10.43
N SER A 49 -9.54 -4.89 11.71
CA SER A 49 -9.57 -5.98 12.71
C SER A 49 -10.42 -7.21 12.37
N ALA A 50 -11.20 -7.20 11.29
CA ALA A 50 -11.70 -8.40 10.67
C ALA A 50 -11.82 -8.13 9.17
N TRP A 51 -10.83 -8.57 8.41
CA TRP A 51 -11.07 -8.92 7.03
C TRP A 51 -12.09 -10.04 7.09
N ASN A 52 -13.38 -9.71 7.08
CA ASN A 52 -14.45 -10.68 7.14
C ASN A 52 -14.53 -11.37 5.76
N LEU A 53 -13.47 -12.10 5.41
CA LEU A 53 -13.26 -12.76 4.12
C LEU A 53 -14.43 -13.71 3.85
N GLU A 54 -14.94 -14.34 4.91
CA GLU A 54 -16.12 -15.20 4.86
C GLU A 54 -17.38 -14.45 4.38
N SER A 55 -17.58 -13.19 4.79
CA SER A 55 -18.67 -12.36 4.24
C SER A 55 -18.48 -12.04 2.75
N TRP A 56 -17.23 -11.99 2.27
CA TRP A 56 -16.92 -11.73 0.86
C TRP A 56 -17.05 -12.98 0.00
N HIS A 57 -16.72 -14.17 0.53
CA HIS A 57 -16.98 -15.44 -0.14
C HIS A 57 -18.49 -15.67 -0.40
N ARG A 58 -19.35 -15.15 0.49
CA ARG A 58 -20.82 -15.26 0.36
C ARG A 58 -21.44 -14.23 -0.59
N LYS A 59 -20.68 -13.28 -1.12
CA LYS A 59 -21.22 -12.26 -2.04
C LYS A 59 -21.34 -12.78 -3.46
N ARG A 60 -22.36 -12.30 -4.19
CA ARG A 60 -22.57 -12.64 -5.60
C ARG A 60 -21.36 -12.22 -6.44
N HIS A 61 -20.77 -13.16 -7.16
CA HIS A 61 -19.55 -12.97 -7.95
C HIS A 61 -19.69 -11.94 -9.09
N ASN A 62 -20.90 -11.73 -9.60
CA ASN A 62 -21.19 -10.83 -10.71
C ASN A 62 -21.53 -9.38 -10.29
N LYS A 63 -21.46 -9.06 -9.00
CA LYS A 63 -21.79 -7.73 -8.48
C LYS A 63 -20.53 -6.99 -8.03
N ARG A 64 -20.40 -5.73 -8.44
CA ARG A 64 -19.36 -4.83 -7.91
C ARG A 64 -19.81 -4.20 -6.60
N PHE A 65 -18.87 -4.06 -5.68
CA PHE A 65 -19.07 -3.47 -4.36
C PHE A 65 -18.12 -2.29 -4.18
N ARG A 66 -18.62 -1.26 -3.50
CA ARG A 66 -17.81 -0.10 -3.13
C ARG A 66 -16.83 -0.49 -2.04
N PHE A 67 -15.57 -0.14 -2.24
CA PHE A 67 -14.48 -0.41 -1.32
C PHE A 67 -13.65 0.85 -1.14
N LYS A 68 -13.60 1.36 0.10
CA LYS A 68 -12.85 2.57 0.43
C LYS A 68 -11.48 2.22 1.00
N ILE A 69 -10.44 2.81 0.45
CA ILE A 69 -9.06 2.64 0.88
C ILE A 69 -8.39 4.02 1.05
N ARG A 70 -7.47 4.15 2.01
CA ARG A 70 -6.71 5.41 2.17
C ARG A 70 -5.79 5.60 0.97
N LEU A 71 -5.65 6.83 0.48
CA LEU A 71 -4.85 7.12 -0.72
C LEU A 71 -3.39 6.67 -0.59
N VAL A 72 -2.78 6.84 0.60
CA VAL A 72 -1.39 6.39 0.85
C VAL A 72 -1.28 4.89 0.63
N VAL A 73 -2.20 4.12 1.20
CA VAL A 73 -2.24 2.65 1.08
C VAL A 73 -2.46 2.25 -0.38
N ALA A 74 -3.37 2.93 -1.10
CA ALA A 74 -3.60 2.70 -2.52
C ALA A 74 -2.32 2.89 -3.36
N LYS A 75 -1.56 3.96 -3.13
CA LYS A 75 -0.31 4.18 -3.86
C LYS A 75 0.78 3.16 -3.51
N VAL A 76 0.91 2.82 -2.24
CA VAL A 76 1.86 1.80 -1.79
C VAL A 76 1.54 0.44 -2.41
N LEU A 77 0.26 0.03 -2.39
CA LEU A 77 -0.20 -1.20 -3.04
C LEU A 77 0.10 -1.19 -4.53
N HIS A 78 -0.24 -0.10 -5.22
CA HIS A 78 0.02 0.04 -6.65
C HIS A 78 1.51 -0.16 -6.98
N GLN A 79 2.41 0.50 -6.26
CA GLN A 79 3.85 0.36 -6.49
C GLN A 79 4.38 -1.05 -6.19
N LEU A 80 3.88 -1.70 -5.13
CA LEU A 80 4.33 -3.04 -4.76
C LEU A 80 3.82 -4.09 -5.74
N MET A 81 2.55 -4.00 -6.14
CA MET A 81 1.93 -4.94 -7.06
C MET A 81 2.57 -4.88 -8.45
N GLN A 82 3.08 -3.73 -8.88
CA GLN A 82 3.84 -3.60 -10.13
C GLN A 82 5.20 -4.31 -10.13
N ARG A 83 5.74 -4.69 -8.96
CA ARG A 83 7.10 -5.24 -8.82
C ARG A 83 7.14 -6.75 -8.62
N VAL A 84 5.99 -7.40 -8.50
CA VAL A 84 5.89 -8.83 -8.17
C VAL A 84 4.95 -9.53 -9.14
N PRO A 85 5.15 -10.84 -9.39
CA PRO A 85 4.21 -11.59 -10.21
C PRO A 85 2.83 -11.64 -9.54
N LEU A 86 1.79 -11.32 -10.31
CA LEU A 86 0.40 -11.26 -9.87
C LEU A 86 -0.41 -12.41 -10.47
N SER A 87 -1.33 -12.96 -9.68
CA SER A 87 -2.41 -13.81 -10.21
C SER A 87 -3.41 -12.98 -11.04
N VAL A 88 -4.27 -13.65 -11.80
CA VAL A 88 -5.30 -12.99 -12.63
C VAL A 88 -6.21 -12.07 -11.80
N ALA A 89 -6.62 -12.52 -10.61
CA ALA A 89 -7.48 -11.72 -9.73
C ALA A 89 -6.74 -10.52 -9.12
N GLU A 90 -5.46 -10.67 -8.81
CA GLU A 90 -4.60 -9.57 -8.33
C GLU A 90 -4.33 -8.55 -9.44
N GLN A 91 -4.12 -9.00 -10.67
CA GLN A 91 -3.99 -8.12 -11.84
C GLN A 91 -5.28 -7.35 -12.10
N SER A 92 -6.44 -7.99 -11.98
CA SER A 92 -7.74 -7.31 -12.10
C SER A 92 -7.90 -6.24 -11.02
N PHE A 93 -7.52 -6.54 -9.77
CA PHE A 93 -7.49 -5.55 -8.69
C PHE A 93 -6.55 -4.37 -9.03
N LEU A 94 -5.33 -4.65 -9.50
CA LEU A 94 -4.38 -3.62 -9.90
C LEU A 94 -4.97 -2.72 -11.00
N ASN A 95 -5.62 -3.30 -12.01
CA ASN A 95 -6.27 -2.52 -13.06
C ASN A 95 -7.38 -1.60 -12.50
N GLN A 96 -8.19 -2.05 -11.53
CA GLN A 96 -9.17 -1.18 -10.87
C GLN A 96 -8.50 -0.05 -10.07
N LEU A 97 -7.36 -0.35 -9.45
CA LEU A 97 -6.57 0.61 -8.70
C LEU A 97 -5.98 1.69 -9.61
N ASP A 98 -5.44 1.29 -10.76
CA ASP A 98 -4.89 2.18 -11.80
C ASP A 98 -5.97 3.16 -12.29
N ILE A 99 -7.13 2.64 -12.69
CA ILE A 99 -8.27 3.44 -13.15
C ILE A 99 -8.67 4.46 -12.07
N ALA A 100 -8.79 4.02 -10.82
CA ALA A 100 -9.20 4.91 -9.73
C ALA A 100 -8.15 5.99 -9.43
N LEU A 101 -6.86 5.66 -9.49
CA LEU A 101 -5.77 6.62 -9.29
C LEU A 101 -5.68 7.65 -10.43
N VAL A 102 -5.90 7.22 -11.68
CA VAL A 102 -5.97 8.10 -12.86
C VAL A 102 -7.17 9.04 -12.74
N ASN A 103 -8.35 8.52 -12.38
CA ASN A 103 -9.56 9.33 -12.21
C ASN A 103 -9.45 10.34 -11.07
N LEU A 104 -8.62 10.06 -10.04
CA LEU A 104 -8.35 11.00 -8.96
C LEU A 104 -7.46 12.17 -9.40
N GLY A 105 -6.93 12.15 -10.63
CA GLY A 105 -6.05 13.20 -11.15
C GLY A 105 -4.63 13.13 -10.59
N ASN A 106 -4.14 11.95 -10.18
CA ASN A 106 -2.75 11.82 -9.74
C ASN A 106 -1.79 12.11 -10.91
N ARG A 107 -1.25 13.33 -10.91
CA ARG A 107 0.12 13.59 -11.35
C ARG A 107 1.05 12.61 -10.61
N PRO A 108 2.19 12.18 -11.20
CA PRO A 108 3.13 11.25 -10.58
C PRO A 108 3.81 11.88 -9.35
N LEU A 109 3.08 11.99 -8.24
CA LEU A 109 3.62 12.34 -6.93
C LEU A 109 4.18 11.06 -6.32
N SER A 110 5.46 11.09 -5.95
CA SER A 110 6.14 9.96 -5.35
C SER A 110 5.43 9.52 -4.06
N VAL A 111 5.49 8.23 -3.72
CA VAL A 111 4.90 7.70 -2.49
C VAL A 111 5.43 8.43 -1.24
N TYR A 112 6.69 8.87 -1.28
CA TYR A 112 7.28 9.75 -0.25
C TYR A 112 6.54 11.07 -0.07
N GLN A 113 6.16 11.76 -1.16
CA GLN A 113 5.43 13.03 -1.06
C GLN A 113 4.03 12.84 -0.44
N VAL A 114 3.37 11.72 -0.74
CA VAL A 114 2.04 11.43 -0.18
C VAL A 114 2.12 10.99 1.27
N ILE A 115 3.11 10.17 1.63
CA ILE A 115 3.38 9.80 3.03
C ILE A 115 3.70 11.05 3.85
N LEU A 116 4.65 11.88 3.37
CA LEU A 116 4.97 13.15 4.02
C LEU A 116 3.72 14.01 4.17
N SER A 117 2.87 14.16 3.15
CA SER A 117 1.65 14.98 3.27
C SER A 117 0.64 14.49 4.33
N GLN A 118 0.67 13.20 4.69
CA GLN A 118 -0.33 12.58 5.58
C GLN A 118 0.21 12.18 6.97
N LEU A 119 1.51 12.33 7.22
CA LEU A 119 2.09 12.13 8.55
C LEU A 119 1.70 13.29 9.50
N PRO A 120 1.38 13.00 10.78
CA PRO A 120 1.27 14.02 11.81
C PRO A 120 2.54 14.86 11.87
N ALA A 121 2.43 16.16 12.14
CA ALA A 121 3.56 17.10 12.11
C ALA A 121 4.76 16.64 12.96
N ILE A 122 4.50 15.90 14.04
CA ILE A 122 5.50 15.34 14.97
C ILE A 122 6.42 14.32 14.27
N VAL A 123 5.88 13.48 13.39
CA VAL A 123 6.66 12.45 12.67
C VAL A 123 7.44 13.07 11.50
N LYS A 124 6.94 14.18 10.94
CA LYS A 124 7.68 14.95 9.91
C LYS A 124 8.98 15.51 10.47
N SER A 125 8.96 16.09 11.67
CA SER A 125 10.17 16.63 12.31
C SER A 125 11.23 15.54 12.54
N GLN A 126 10.83 14.36 13.02
CA GLN A 126 11.76 13.26 13.27
C GLN A 126 12.37 12.67 12.00
N LEU A 127 11.58 12.53 10.92
CA LEU A 127 12.11 12.06 9.63
C LEU A 127 13.00 13.11 8.94
N GLN A 128 12.70 14.41 9.11
CA GLN A 128 13.53 15.49 8.57
C GLN A 128 14.87 15.60 9.31
N ASP A 129 14.87 15.35 10.62
CA ASP A 129 16.08 15.29 11.45
C ASP A 129 16.96 14.09 11.11
N ASP A 130 16.37 12.92 10.85
CA ASP A 130 17.13 11.73 10.45
C ASP A 130 17.73 11.85 9.04
N ILE A 131 17.07 12.56 8.11
CA ILE A 131 17.61 12.88 6.78
C ILE A 131 18.71 13.93 6.87
N SER A 132 18.59 14.91 7.77
CA SER A 132 19.61 15.95 7.99
C SER A 132 20.85 15.41 8.74
N ARG A 133 20.72 14.24 9.39
CA ARG A 133 21.81 13.51 10.06
C ARG A 133 22.51 12.48 9.18
N GLN A 134 22.05 12.26 7.95
CA GLN A 134 22.88 11.56 6.96
C GLN A 134 23.96 12.52 6.48
N ASP A 135 25.11 12.48 7.15
CA ASP A 135 26.31 13.21 6.80
C ASP A 135 26.60 13.14 5.29
N PRO A 136 27.13 14.22 4.68
CA PRO A 136 27.61 14.17 3.31
C PRO A 136 28.68 13.07 3.18
N PRO A 137 28.83 12.47 1.99
CA PRO A 137 29.85 11.46 1.76
C PRO A 137 31.19 12.08 2.15
N VAL A 138 31.87 11.41 3.10
CA VAL A 138 33.27 11.69 3.44
C VAL A 138 34.03 11.71 2.12
N GLY A 139 34.41 12.91 1.69
CA GLY A 139 35.37 13.09 0.61
C GLY A 139 36.67 12.45 1.07
N LEU A 140 36.91 11.26 0.55
CA LEU A 140 38.23 10.66 0.50
C LEU A 140 39.06 11.42 -0.54
N ASP A 141 40.36 11.47 -0.25
CA ASP A 141 41.51 11.87 -1.07
C ASP A 141 41.86 13.37 -0.96
N GLN A 142 42.89 13.73 -0.19
CA GLN A 142 44.35 13.58 -0.44
C GLN A 142 44.87 14.48 -1.56
#